data_AF-A0A1B6I9L1-F1
#
_entry.id   AF-A0A1B6I9L1-F1
#
_cell.length_a   1.000
_cell.length_b   1.000
_cell.length_c   1.000
_cell.angle_alpha   90.00
_cell.angle_beta   90.00
_cell.angle_gamma   90.00
#
_symmetry.space_group_name_H-M   'P 1'
#
loop_
_entity.id
_entity.type
_entity.pdbx_description
1 polymer ?
#
loop_
_entity_poly.entity_id
_entity_poly.type
_entity_poly.pdbx_seq_one_letter_code
_entity_poly.pdbx_strand_id
1 'polypeptide(L)'
;EHLLNPPDLCTTAECIKAAATIVNSMDTAADPCEDFYQFACGNFEKEHPIPDTDFSEDWFTNRNHHVIRRVREYMEQNDTDDEATSVHQARVMYRACRDVEALEKLSLSPMMGFLEHLGLPQTPPLEESDDIVSWQE
;
A
#
# COMPACT_ATOMS: atom_id res chain seq x y z
N GLU A 1 -47.22 3.61 -21.29
CA GLU A 1 -47.32 4.02 -19.88
C GLU A 1 -46.87 2.88 -18.97
N HIS A 2 -45.56 2.70 -18.79
CA HIS A 2 -45.02 1.85 -17.73
C HIS A 2 -44.34 2.78 -16.73
N LEU A 3 -45.16 3.45 -15.91
CA LEU A 3 -44.68 4.09 -14.70
C LEU A 3 -44.34 2.96 -13.73
N LEU A 4 -43.08 2.54 -13.80
CA LEU A 4 -42.42 1.75 -12.77
C LEU A 4 -42.68 2.46 -11.44
N ASN A 5 -43.23 1.76 -10.46
CA ASN A 5 -43.25 2.24 -9.09
C ASN A 5 -41.84 2.75 -8.75
N PRO A 6 -41.71 3.92 -8.10
CA PRO A 6 -40.40 4.37 -7.64
C PRO A 6 -39.82 3.25 -6.78
N PRO A 7 -38.58 2.80 -7.04
CA PRO A 7 -37.97 1.76 -6.24
C PRO A 7 -37.95 2.21 -4.78
N ASP A 8 -38.28 1.30 -3.86
CA ASP A 8 -38.20 1.59 -2.42
C ASP A 8 -36.78 2.09 -2.09
N LEU A 9 -36.69 3.31 -1.56
CA LEU A 9 -35.42 3.94 -1.27
C LEU A 9 -34.77 3.27 -0.06
N CYS A 10 -33.55 2.76 -0.23
CA CYS A 10 -32.77 2.25 0.87
C CYS A 10 -32.28 3.39 1.77
N THR A 11 -32.66 3.35 3.05
CA THR A 11 -32.30 4.38 4.05
C THR A 11 -31.49 3.82 5.22
N THR A 12 -30.96 2.59 5.08
CA THR A 12 -30.04 2.04 6.08
C THR A 12 -28.74 2.85 6.13
N ALA A 13 -28.03 2.77 7.26
CA ALA A 13 -26.78 3.50 7.44
C ALA A 13 -25.73 3.11 6.39
N GLU A 14 -25.71 1.85 5.97
CA GLU A 14 -24.82 1.31 4.94
C GLU A 14 -25.14 1.93 3.57
N CYS A 15 -26.41 1.98 3.19
CA CYS A 15 -26.85 2.59 1.94
C CYS A 15 -26.52 4.09 1.89
N ILE A 16 -26.77 4.82 2.98
CA ILE A 16 -26.46 6.26 3.06
C ILE A 16 -24.95 6.49 2.93
N LYS A 17 -24.11 5.70 3.61
CA LYS A 17 -22.65 5.79 3.51
C LYS A 17 -22.14 5.48 2.10
N ALA A 18 -22.66 4.41 1.48
CA ALA A 18 -22.29 4.04 0.12
C ALA A 18 -22.69 5.12 -0.89
N ALA A 19 -23.92 5.62 -0.80
CA ALA A 19 -24.42 6.70 -1.66
C ALA A 19 -23.58 7.98 -1.51
N ALA A 20 -23.25 8.39 -0.28
CA ALA A 20 -22.40 9.54 -0.03
C ALA A 20 -20.99 9.35 -0.62
N THR A 21 -20.41 8.16 -0.47
CA THR A 21 -19.09 7.83 -1.04
C THR A 21 -19.07 7.95 -2.56
N ILE A 22 -20.10 7.42 -3.23
CA ILE A 22 -20.27 7.50 -4.68
C ILE A 22 -20.43 8.96 -5.11
N VAL A 23 -21.38 9.69 -4.51
CA VAL A 23 -21.69 11.08 -4.89
C VAL A 23 -20.49 12.00 -4.70
N ASN A 24 -19.69 11.81 -3.65
CA ASN A 24 -18.50 12.63 -3.41
C ASN A 24 -17.40 12.42 -4.46
N SER A 25 -17.36 11.25 -5.10
CA SER A 25 -16.33 10.94 -6.11
C SER A 25 -16.74 11.41 -7.51
N MET A 26 -18.04 11.55 -7.74
CA MET A 26 -18.61 11.90 -9.03
C MET A 26 -18.44 13.39 -9.35
N ASP A 27 -18.10 13.70 -10.60
CA ASP A 27 -18.23 15.03 -11.20
C ASP A 27 -19.49 15.09 -12.07
N THR A 28 -20.59 15.57 -11.49
CA THR A 28 -21.89 15.62 -12.17
C THR A 28 -21.97 16.68 -13.27
N ALA A 29 -20.93 17.51 -13.44
CA ALA A 29 -20.85 18.44 -14.56
C ALA A 29 -20.33 17.79 -15.85
N ALA A 30 -19.67 16.64 -15.76
CA ALA A 30 -19.21 15.88 -16.92
C ALA A 30 -20.35 15.04 -17.54
N ASP A 31 -20.35 14.90 -18.86
CA ASP A 31 -21.32 14.05 -19.56
C ASP A 31 -20.88 12.57 -19.46
N PRO A 32 -21.65 11.68 -18.81
CA PRO A 32 -21.30 10.28 -18.68
C PRO A 32 -21.24 9.51 -20.01
N CYS A 33 -21.90 10.01 -21.06
CA CYS A 33 -21.87 9.38 -22.38
C CYS A 33 -20.59 9.69 -23.16
N GLU A 34 -19.91 10.79 -22.82
CA GLU A 34 -18.67 11.23 -23.47
C GLU A 34 -17.43 10.83 -22.66
N ASP A 35 -17.45 11.07 -21.34
CA ASP A 35 -16.37 10.69 -20.42
C ASP A 35 -16.93 10.17 -19.09
N PHE A 36 -17.20 8.87 -19.06
CA PHE A 36 -17.71 8.20 -17.88
C PHE A 36 -16.71 8.20 -16.72
N TYR A 37 -15.40 8.24 -17.00
CA TYR A 37 -14.38 8.28 -15.96
C TYR A 37 -14.42 9.61 -15.22
N GLN A 38 -14.42 10.73 -15.95
CA GLN A 38 -14.56 12.05 -15.34
C GLN A 38 -15.88 12.15 -14.57
N PHE A 39 -16.99 11.69 -15.13
CA PHE A 39 -18.27 11.69 -14.43
C PHE A 39 -18.26 10.89 -13.12
N ALA A 40 -17.68 9.69 -13.12
CA ALA A 40 -17.71 8.80 -11.97
C ALA A 40 -16.64 9.13 -10.90
N CYS A 41 -15.48 9.63 -11.33
CA CYS A 41 -14.27 9.75 -10.51
C CYS A 41 -13.67 11.16 -10.49
N GLY A 42 -14.18 12.11 -11.25
CA GLY A 42 -13.56 13.43 -11.47
C GLY A 42 -13.39 14.30 -10.22
N ASN A 43 -14.01 13.93 -9.10
CA ASN A 43 -13.78 14.55 -7.79
C ASN A 43 -12.97 13.67 -6.82
N PHE A 44 -12.72 12.39 -7.14
CA PHE A 44 -11.97 11.46 -6.28
C PHE A 44 -10.57 11.98 -5.96
N GLU A 45 -9.83 12.42 -6.97
CA GLU A 45 -8.44 12.91 -6.82
C GLU A 45 -8.34 14.16 -5.94
N LYS A 46 -9.41 14.97 -5.87
CA LYS A 46 -9.44 16.19 -5.04
C LYS A 46 -9.52 15.86 -3.55
N GLU A 47 -10.25 14.79 -3.22
CA GLU A 47 -10.41 14.31 -1.85
C GLU A 47 -9.29 13.32 -1.44
N HIS A 48 -8.61 12.72 -2.41
CA HIS A 48 -7.56 11.71 -2.20
C HIS A 48 -6.28 12.10 -2.95
N PRO A 49 -5.56 13.14 -2.50
CA PRO A 49 -4.30 13.54 -3.11
C PRO A 49 -3.25 12.45 -2.93
N ILE A 50 -2.42 12.25 -3.95
CA ILE A 50 -1.31 11.28 -3.94
C ILE A 50 -0.29 11.70 -2.86
N PRO A 51 -0.03 10.88 -1.83
CA PRO A 51 0.99 11.16 -0.83
C PRO A 51 2.41 11.14 -1.43
N ASP A 52 3.36 11.83 -0.81
CA ASP A 52 4.77 11.87 -1.25
C ASP A 52 5.44 10.48 -1.29
N THR A 53 4.89 9.50 -0.57
CA THR A 53 5.41 8.13 -0.50
C THR A 53 4.94 7.25 -1.66
N ASP A 54 3.95 7.71 -2.43
CA ASP A 54 3.23 6.89 -3.40
C ASP A 54 3.31 7.51 -4.80
N PHE A 55 3.21 6.67 -5.81
CA PHE A 55 3.24 7.11 -7.22
C PHE A 55 1.85 7.35 -7.80
N SER A 56 0.82 6.78 -7.19
CA SER A 56 -0.57 6.83 -7.64
C SER A 56 -1.51 6.58 -6.48
N GLU A 57 -2.66 7.24 -6.48
CA GLU A 57 -3.73 7.01 -5.50
C GLU A 57 -5.00 6.63 -6.26
N ASP A 58 -5.55 5.47 -5.92
CA ASP A 58 -6.83 4.99 -6.42
C ASP A 58 -7.61 4.32 -5.28
N TRP A 59 -8.82 3.87 -5.57
CA TRP A 59 -9.66 3.18 -4.58
C TRP A 59 -9.00 1.95 -3.96
N PHE A 60 -8.22 1.18 -4.72
CA PHE A 60 -7.56 -0.01 -4.21
C PHE A 60 -6.38 0.36 -3.32
N THR A 61 -5.55 1.30 -3.76
CA THR A 61 -4.42 1.83 -2.97
C THR A 61 -4.93 2.42 -1.66
N ASN A 62 -5.96 3.25 -1.70
CA ASN A 62 -6.59 3.83 -0.52
C ASN A 62 -7.05 2.76 0.47
N ARG A 63 -7.75 1.73 -0.01
CA ARG A 63 -8.24 0.63 0.83
C ARG A 63 -7.10 -0.24 1.35
N ASN A 64 -6.07 -0.47 0.54
CA ASN A 64 -4.86 -1.19 0.97
C ASN A 64 -4.14 -0.44 2.09
N HIS A 65 -4.05 0.89 2.06
CA HIS A 65 -3.51 1.68 3.17
C HIS A 65 -4.28 1.46 4.47
N HIS A 66 -5.61 1.43 4.41
CA HIS A 66 -6.43 1.12 5.58
C HIS A 66 -6.18 -0.29 6.12
N VAL A 67 -6.07 -1.30 5.25
CA VAL A 67 -5.78 -2.68 5.64
C VAL A 67 -4.38 -2.80 6.25
N ILE A 68 -3.35 -2.27 5.57
CA ILE A 68 -1.96 -2.30 6.04
C ILE A 68 -1.82 -1.59 7.38
N ARG A 69 -2.48 -0.45 7.57
CA ARG A 69 -2.53 0.23 8.87
C ARG A 69 -3.09 -0.68 9.96
N ARG A 70 -4.20 -1.38 9.69
CA ARG A 70 -4.81 -2.28 10.67
C ARG A 70 -3.94 -3.49 10.97
N VAL A 71 -3.29 -4.06 9.95
CA VAL A 71 -2.32 -5.15 10.12
C VAL A 71 -1.14 -4.68 10.95
N ARG A 72 -0.60 -3.49 10.68
CA ARG A 72 0.46 -2.87 11.48
C ARG A 72 0.06 -2.72 12.94
N GLU A 73 -1.10 -2.15 13.21
CA GLU A 73 -1.64 -2.00 14.58
C GLU A 73 -1.76 -3.35 15.30
N TYR A 74 -2.07 -4.42 14.56
CA TYR A 74 -2.08 -5.78 15.10
C TYR A 74 -0.68 -6.32 15.37
N MET A 75 0.29 -6.11 14.47
CA MET A 75 1.67 -6.59 14.63
C MET A 75 2.45 -5.87 15.73
N GLU A 76 2.05 -4.65 16.08
CA GLU A 76 2.64 -3.85 17.17
C GLU A 76 2.18 -4.28 18.58
N GLN A 77 1.15 -5.11 18.70
CA GLN A 77 0.66 -5.56 20.01
C GLN A 77 1.62 -6.53 20.69
N ASN A 78 1.45 -6.69 22.00
CA ASN A 78 2.16 -7.72 22.77
C ASN A 78 1.68 -9.11 22.38
N ASP A 79 2.59 -10.07 22.47
CA ASP A 79 2.32 -11.49 22.20
C ASP A 79 1.36 -12.05 23.26
N THR A 80 0.60 -13.07 22.88
CA THR A 80 -0.35 -13.75 23.77
C THR A 80 -0.07 -15.25 23.79
N ASP A 81 -0.19 -15.88 24.96
CA ASP A 81 0.14 -17.31 25.14
C ASP A 81 -0.72 -18.25 24.25
N ASP A 82 -1.91 -17.80 23.84
CA ASP A 82 -2.84 -18.57 23.00
C ASP A 82 -2.64 -18.33 21.49
N GLU A 83 -1.61 -17.59 21.07
CA GLU A 83 -1.42 -17.28 19.65
C GLU A 83 -0.78 -18.42 18.84
N ALA A 84 -1.16 -18.53 17.57
CA ALA A 84 -0.55 -19.48 16.66
C ALA A 84 0.93 -19.12 16.44
N THR A 85 1.81 -20.14 16.38
CA THR A 85 3.25 -19.96 16.16
C THR A 85 3.59 -19.11 14.93
N SER A 86 2.82 -19.23 13.84
CA SER A 86 3.02 -18.43 12.63
C SER A 86 2.75 -16.94 12.85
N VAL A 87 1.76 -16.60 13.68
CA VAL A 87 1.44 -15.22 14.04
C VAL A 87 2.54 -14.64 14.92
N HIS A 88 3.00 -15.40 15.91
CA HIS A 88 4.12 -15.03 16.76
C HIS A 88 5.38 -14.72 15.92
N GLN A 89 5.74 -15.63 15.01
CA GLN A 89 6.90 -15.45 14.12
C GLN A 89 6.77 -14.22 13.22
N ALA A 90 5.58 -13.95 12.68
CA ALA A 90 5.33 -12.75 11.90
C ALA A 90 5.53 -11.47 12.72
N ARG A 91 5.10 -11.46 13.99
CA ARG A 91 5.34 -10.33 14.92
C ARG A 91 6.81 -10.14 15.25
N VAL A 92 7.53 -11.22 15.53
CA VAL A 92 8.99 -11.17 15.75
C VAL A 92 9.70 -10.59 14.54
N MET A 93 9.36 -11.05 13.32
CA MET A 93 9.92 -10.52 12.08
C MET A 93 9.60 -9.04 11.90
N TYR A 94 8.34 -8.63 12.17
CA TYR A 94 7.91 -7.24 12.09
C TYR A 94 8.70 -6.33 13.05
N ARG A 95 8.88 -6.73 14.31
CA ARG A 95 9.65 -5.98 15.31
C ARG A 95 11.13 -5.88 14.92
N ALA A 96 11.73 -6.97 14.44
CA ALA A 96 13.12 -6.97 13.98
C ALA A 96 13.34 -6.03 12.79
N CYS A 97 12.40 -6.00 11.83
CA CYS A 97 12.44 -5.07 10.69
C CYS A 97 12.36 -3.60 11.12
N ARG A 98 11.69 -3.32 12.24
CA ARG A 98 11.46 -1.97 12.75
C ARG A 98 12.47 -1.44 13.75
N ASP A 99 13.39 -2.29 14.21
CA ASP A 99 14.43 -1.92 15.16
C ASP A 99 15.58 -1.22 14.45
N VAL A 100 15.40 0.09 14.19
CA VAL A 100 16.38 0.93 13.50
C VAL A 100 17.68 1.03 14.30
N GLU A 101 17.62 1.03 15.64
CA GLU A 101 18.82 1.08 16.49
C GLU A 101 19.68 -0.18 16.31
N ALA A 102 19.07 -1.36 16.31
CA ALA A 102 19.77 -2.60 16.02
C ALA A 102 20.34 -2.62 14.60
N LEU A 103 19.59 -2.14 13.60
CA LEU A 103 20.04 -2.04 12.21
C LEU A 103 21.27 -1.13 12.08
N GLU A 104 21.25 0.06 12.67
CA GLU A 104 22.36 1.02 12.63
C GLU A 104 23.60 0.46 13.33
N LYS A 105 23.42 -0.23 14.47
CA LYS A 105 24.51 -0.88 15.19
C LYS A 105 25.17 -2.01 14.41
N LEU A 106 24.38 -2.81 13.69
CA LEU A 106 24.89 -3.89 12.83
C LEU A 106 25.56 -3.33 11.57
N SER A 107 25.03 -2.24 11.01
CA SER A 107 25.54 -1.63 9.79
C SER A 107 25.69 -2.67 8.66
N LEU A 108 26.77 -2.61 7.88
CA LEU A 108 27.05 -3.53 6.78
C LEU A 108 27.60 -4.89 7.22
N SER A 109 27.81 -5.13 8.52
CA SER A 109 28.43 -6.37 8.98
C SER A 109 27.68 -7.65 8.55
N PRO A 110 26.32 -7.72 8.55
CA PRO A 110 25.63 -8.92 8.08
C PRO A 110 25.84 -9.17 6.59
N MET A 111 25.83 -8.09 5.79
CA MET A 111 26.07 -8.17 4.34
C MET A 111 27.50 -8.63 4.04
N MET A 112 28.50 -8.08 4.73
CA MET A 112 29.91 -8.47 4.55
C MET A 112 30.16 -9.94 4.90
N GLY A 113 29.54 -10.44 5.97
CA GLY A 113 29.59 -11.86 6.32
C GLY A 113 28.91 -12.76 5.28
N PHE A 114 27.81 -12.28 4.68
CA PHE A 114 27.16 -13.00 3.57
C PHE A 114 28.03 -13.04 2.31
N LEU A 115 28.69 -11.94 1.95
CA LEU A 115 29.64 -11.90 0.83
C LEU A 115 30.79 -12.88 1.04
N GLU A 116 31.37 -12.90 2.24
CA GLU A 116 32.44 -13.84 2.60
C GLU A 116 31.99 -15.30 2.49
N HIS A 117 30.79 -15.61 2.99
CA HIS A 117 30.22 -16.96 2.89
C HIS A 117 30.04 -17.42 1.43
N LEU A 118 29.70 -16.49 0.54
CA LEU A 118 29.57 -16.75 -0.90
C LEU A 118 30.90 -16.69 -1.66
N GLY A 119 32.01 -16.32 -1.00
CA GLY A 119 33.30 -16.10 -1.65
C GLY A 119 33.35 -14.87 -2.56
N LEU A 120 32.45 -13.91 -2.35
CA LEU A 120 32.38 -12.65 -3.09
C LEU A 120 33.28 -11.58 -2.46
N PRO A 121 33.84 -10.66 -3.27
CA PRO A 121 34.64 -9.56 -2.75
C PRO A 121 33.80 -8.63 -1.88
N GLN A 122 34.32 -8.26 -0.70
CA GLN A 122 33.66 -7.31 0.21
C GLN A 122 33.83 -5.84 -0.19
N THR A 123 34.66 -5.58 -1.20
CA THR A 123 34.88 -4.25 -1.74
C THR A 123 34.35 -4.18 -3.18
N PRO A 124 33.62 -3.12 -3.54
CA PRO A 124 33.25 -2.89 -4.93
C PRO A 124 34.52 -2.75 -5.78
N PRO A 125 34.53 -3.21 -7.04
CA PRO A 125 35.63 -2.93 -7.95
C PRO A 125 35.82 -1.41 -8.07
N LEU A 126 37.03 -0.93 -7.79
CA LEU A 126 37.40 0.49 -7.81
C LEU A 126 37.86 0.96 -9.20
N GLU A 127 38.06 0.04 -10.12
CA GLU A 127 38.35 0.32 -11.53
C GLU A 127 37.04 0.19 -12.33
N GLU A 128 36.79 1.15 -13.23
CA GLU A 128 35.79 0.97 -14.29
C GLU A 128 36.18 -0.29 -15.06
N SER A 129 35.33 -1.31 -15.03
CA SER A 129 35.48 -2.41 -15.97
C SER A 129 35.22 -1.86 -17.36
N ASP A 130 36.19 -1.96 -18.27
CA ASP A 130 36.01 -1.66 -19.70
C ASP A 130 34.84 -2.46 -20.33
N ASP A 131 34.38 -3.51 -19.64
CA ASP A 131 33.17 -4.27 -19.94
C ASP A 131 31.94 -3.68 -19.22
N ILE A 132 31.51 -2.48 -19.60
CA ILE A 132 30.17 -1.99 -19.22
C ILE A 132 29.15 -2.85 -19.96
N VAL A 133 28.61 -3.87 -19.28
CA VAL A 133 27.36 -4.51 -19.70
C VAL A 133 26.26 -3.44 -19.55
N SER A 134 25.84 -2.85 -20.66
CA SER A 134 24.72 -1.92 -20.68
C SER A 134 23.46 -2.65 -20.22
N TRP A 135 22.92 -2.29 -19.06
CA TRP A 135 21.59 -2.71 -18.62
C TRP A 135 20.52 -1.91 -19.38
N GLN A 136 20.42 -2.19 -20.67
CA GLN A 136 19.32 -1.78 -21.53
C GLN A 136 18.88 -3.01 -22.31
N GLU A 137 17.84 -3.67 -21.80
CA GLU A 137 16.83 -4.33 -22.62
C GLU A 137 15.49 -3.67 -22.32
#